data_AF-A0A925II90-F1
#
_entry.id   AF-A0A925II90-F1
#
_cell.length_a   1.000
_cell.length_b   1.000
_cell.length_c   1.000
_cell.angle_alpha   90.00
_cell.angle_beta   90.00
_cell.angle_gamma   90.00
#
_symmetry.space_group_name_H-M   'P 1'
#
loop_
_entity.id
_entity.type
_entity.pdbx_description
1 polymer ?
#
loop_
_entity_poly.entity_id
_entity_poly.type
_entity_poly.pdbx_seq_one_letter_code
_entity_poly.pdbx_strand_id
1 'polypeptide(L)' 'TLSDADLMRPYNYYQPESAQAAPIIDRIAGNTFGHYEEHIPWMQAIVEGSGSE' A
#
# COMPACT_ATOMS: atom_id res chain seq x y z
N THR A 1 7.16 -17.10 -7.96
CA THR A 1 6.45 -15.89 -8.41
C THR A 1 4.96 -16.14 -8.23
N LEU A 2 4.14 -15.09 -8.16
CA LEU A 2 2.68 -15.24 -8.15
C LEU A 2 2.19 -15.30 -9.60
N SER A 3 1.22 -16.16 -9.89
CA SER A 3 0.48 -16.11 -11.16
C SER A 3 -0.57 -14.99 -11.14
N ASP A 4 -1.15 -14.64 -12.29
CA ASP A 4 -2.28 -13.70 -12.36
C ASP A 4 -3.46 -14.18 -11.49
N ALA A 5 -3.72 -15.48 -11.48
CA ALA A 5 -4.77 -16.07 -10.65
C ALA A 5 -4.47 -15.89 -9.15
N ASP A 6 -3.20 -15.99 -8.75
CA ASP A 6 -2.77 -15.75 -7.37
C ASP A 6 -2.94 -14.28 -6.98
N LEU A 7 -2.62 -13.34 -7.89
CA LEU A 7 -2.80 -11.90 -7.66
C LEU A 7 -4.27 -11.51 -7.44
N MET A 8 -5.20 -12.29 -7.98
CA MET A 8 -6.64 -12.09 -7.82
C MET A 8 -7.24 -12.80 -6.60
N ARG A 9 -6.47 -13.61 -5.86
CA ARG A 9 -6.97 -14.23 -4.62
C ARG A 9 -7.20 -13.19 -3.53
N PRO A 10 -8.24 -13.35 -2.70
CA PRO A 10 -8.50 -12.42 -1.61
C PRO A 10 -7.34 -12.43 -0.61
N TYR A 11 -7.08 -11.31 0.07
CA TYR A 11 -5.97 -11.19 1.01
C TYR A 11 -6.02 -12.25 2.12
N ASN A 12 -7.22 -12.54 2.62
CA ASN A 12 -7.45 -13.57 3.62
C ASN A 12 -7.13 -15.00 3.15
N TYR A 13 -6.88 -15.25 1.86
CA TYR A 13 -6.29 -16.51 1.40
C TYR A 13 -4.85 -16.69 1.90
N TYR A 14 -4.09 -15.60 1.97
CA TYR A 14 -2.69 -15.59 2.41
C TYR A 14 -2.53 -15.27 3.90
N GLN A 15 -3.49 -14.52 4.47
CA GLN A 15 -3.54 -14.20 5.90
C GLN A 15 -4.93 -14.56 6.48
N PRO A 16 -5.16 -15.83 6.86
CA PRO A 16 -6.49 -16.35 7.19
C PRO A 16 -7.24 -15.64 8.32
N GLU A 17 -6.52 -15.03 9.26
CA GLU A 17 -7.11 -14.26 10.36
C GLU A 17 -7.58 -12.86 9.96
N SER A 18 -7.25 -12.40 8.75
CA SER A 18 -7.70 -11.12 8.23
C SER A 18 -9.15 -11.19 7.76
N ALA A 19 -9.95 -10.17 8.09
CA ALA A 19 -11.28 -9.99 7.50
C ALA A 19 -11.25 -9.43 6.07
N GLN A 20 -10.06 -9.11 5.53
CA GLN A 20 -9.94 -8.48 4.22
C GLN A 20 -10.16 -9.47 3.08
N ALA A 21 -11.24 -9.24 2.34
CA ALA A 21 -11.66 -10.06 1.19
C ALA A 21 -11.25 -9.46 -0.17
N ALA A 22 -10.67 -8.27 -0.20
CA ALA A 22 -10.14 -7.68 -1.43
C ALA A 22 -8.93 -8.48 -1.98
N PRO A 23 -8.72 -8.50 -3.31
CA PRO A 23 -7.56 -9.13 -3.94
C PRO A 23 -6.21 -8.72 -3.33
N ILE A 24 -5.24 -9.64 -3.26
CA ILE A 24 -3.88 -9.37 -2.76
C ILE A 24 -3.18 -8.26 -3.56
N ILE A 25 -3.48 -8.13 -4.86
CA ILE A 25 -2.88 -7.09 -5.70
C ILE A 25 -3.19 -5.66 -5.19
N ASP A 26 -4.37 -5.43 -4.61
CA ASP A 26 -4.74 -4.13 -4.05
C ASP A 26 -3.87 -3.79 -2.83
N ARG A 27 -3.58 -4.81 -2.01
CA ARG A 27 -2.67 -4.65 -0.86
C ARG A 27 -1.25 -4.33 -1.31
N ILE A 28 -0.75 -5.03 -2.34
CA ILE A 28 0.58 -4.79 -2.90
C ILE A 28 0.68 -3.37 -3.45
N ALA A 29 -0.31 -2.94 -4.25
CA ALA A 29 -0.36 -1.59 -4.80
C ALA A 29 -0.37 -0.53 -3.70
N GLY A 30 -1.28 -0.67 -2.73
CA GLY A 30 -1.40 0.26 -1.61
C GLY A 30 -0.12 0.34 -0.76
N ASN A 31 0.50 -0.79 -0.45
CA ASN A 31 1.72 -0.83 0.39
C ASN A 31 3.02 -0.54 -0.39
N THR A 32 2.92 -0.12 -1.64
CA THR A 32 4.08 0.26 -2.45
C THR A 32 3.88 1.65 -3.04
N PHE A 33 3.52 1.76 -4.32
CA PHE A 33 3.40 3.04 -4.99
C PHE A 33 2.24 3.87 -4.46
N GLY A 34 1.13 3.25 -4.01
CA GLY A 34 0.01 3.99 -3.41
C GLY A 34 0.41 4.78 -2.16
N HIS A 35 1.13 4.16 -1.23
CA HIS A 35 1.65 4.86 -0.06
C HIS A 35 2.70 5.93 -0.42
N TYR A 36 3.49 5.76 -1.47
CA TYR A 36 4.40 6.83 -1.92
C TYR A 36 3.63 8.06 -2.39
N GLU A 37 2.58 7.86 -3.19
CA GLU A 37 1.70 8.95 -3.64
C GLU A 37 1.02 9.66 -2.45
N GLU A 38 0.61 8.92 -1.42
CA GLU A 38 0.02 9.46 -0.20
C GLU A 38 1.04 10.24 0.66
N HIS A 39 2.25 9.69 0.86
CA HIS A 39 3.20 10.24 1.85
C HIS A 39 4.16 11.29 1.32
N ILE A 40 4.50 11.28 0.02
CA ILE A 40 5.43 12.27 -0.55
C ILE A 40 4.99 13.72 -0.27
N PRO A 41 3.72 14.11 -0.52
CA PRO A 41 3.28 15.48 -0.25
C PRO A 41 3.42 15.88 1.23
N TRP A 42 3.12 14.96 2.15
CA TRP A 42 3.28 15.19 3.59
C TRP A 42 4.75 15.38 3.98
N MET A 43 5.66 14.56 3.44
CA MET A 43 7.09 14.70 3.69
C MET A 43 7.64 16.02 3.16
N GLN A 44 7.20 16.45 1.97
CA GLN A 44 7.58 17.73 1.37
C GLN A 44 7.16 18.91 2.26
N ALA A 45 5.92 18.89 2.76
CA ALA A 45 5.43 19.92 3.67
C ALA A 45 6.25 20.03 4.96
N ILE A 46 6.72 18.89 5.50
CA ILE A 46 7.61 18.90 6.67
C ILE A 46 8.96 19.51 6.34
N VAL A 47 9.57 19.11 5.23
CA VAL A 47 10.88 19.64 4.81
C VAL A 47 10.81 21.15 4.60
N GLU A 48 9.77 21.64 3.93
CA GLU A 48 9.54 23.06 3.69
C GLU A 48 9.25 23.83 4.98
N GLY A 49 8.40 23.29 5.86
CA GLY A 49 8.09 23.90 7.16
C GLY A 49 9.29 23.93 8.12
N SER A 50 10.14 22.90 8.09
CA SER A 50 11.33 22.78 8.94
C SER A 50 12.50 23.68 8.51
N GLY A 51 12.42 24.29 7.31
CA GLY A 51 13.43 25.23 6.79
C GLY A 51 13.13 26.71 7.05
N SER A 52 12.13 27.01 7.90
CA SER A 52 11.65 28.38 8.16
C SER A 52 11.91 28.90 9.58
N GLU A 53 12.91 28.35 10.28
CA GLU A 53 13.49 28.92 11.52
C GLU A 53 14.88 29.51 11.30
#